data_AF-A0A9E3Z5N2-F1
#
_entry.id   AF-A0A9E3Z5N2-F1
#
_cell.length_a   1.000
_cell.length_b   1.000
_cell.length_c   1.000
_cell.angle_alpha   90.00
_cell.angle_beta   90.00
_cell.angle_gamma   90.00
#
_symmetry.space_group_name_H-M   'P 1'
#
loop_
_entity.id
_entity.type
_entity.pdbx_description
1 polymer ?
#
loop_
_entity_poly.entity_id
_entity_poly.type
_entity_poly.pdbx_seq_one_letter_code
_entity_poly.pdbx_strand_id
1 'polypeptide(L)' 'MSDKQDLNEIDTRLESLRAAHRALDNRINQLLSEGYPDQVELQRLKKQKLALRDRIGVLENGRYPDIIA' A
#
# COMPACT_ATOMS: atom_id res chain seq x y z
N MET A 1 14.29 21.81 -15.09
CA MET A 1 13.66 20.67 -15.79
C MET A 1 13.73 19.37 -15.00
N SER A 2 14.56 19.24 -13.94
CA SER A 2 14.70 18.00 -13.15
C SER A 2 13.49 17.69 -12.26
N ASP A 3 12.94 18.70 -11.58
CA ASP A 3 11.91 18.48 -10.53
C ASP A 3 10.61 17.84 -11.06
N LYS A 4 10.25 18.02 -12.33
CA LYS A 4 9.03 17.42 -12.91
C LYS A 4 9.14 15.92 -13.14
N GLN A 5 10.36 15.41 -13.39
CA GLN A 5 10.58 13.98 -13.65
C GLN A 5 10.49 13.19 -12.35
N ASP A 6 11.11 13.70 -11.28
CA ASP A 6 11.10 13.06 -9.95
C ASP A 6 9.68 12.93 -9.39
N LEU A 7 8.84 13.94 -9.59
CA LEU A 7 7.43 13.90 -9.15
C LEU A 7 6.63 12.82 -9.89
N ASN A 8 6.86 12.67 -11.19
CA ASN A 8 6.16 11.68 -12.00
C ASN A 8 6.57 10.24 -11.64
N GLU A 9 7.83 10.04 -11.26
CA GLU A 9 8.31 8.76 -10.75
C GLU A 9 7.71 8.41 -9.38
N ILE A 10 7.62 9.39 -8.47
CA ILE A 10 6.97 9.21 -7.16
C ILE A 10 5.48 8.88 -7.34
N ASP A 11 4.79 9.58 -8.23
CA ASP A 11 3.37 9.37 -8.50
C ASP A 11 3.13 7.95 -9.09
N THR A 12 3.96 7.52 -10.04
CA THR A 12 3.93 6.16 -10.61
C THR A 12 4.19 5.09 -9.53
N ARG A 13 5.14 5.35 -8.62
CA ARG A 13 5.45 4.45 -7.50
C ARG A 13 4.29 4.36 -6.52
N LEU A 14 3.65 5.49 -6.19
CA LEU A 14 2.47 5.55 -5.32
C LEU A 14 1.30 4.79 -5.92
N GLU A 15 1.02 4.97 -7.22
CA GLU A 15 -0.03 4.21 -7.91
C GLU A 15 0.22 2.70 -7.84
N SER A 16 1.45 2.29 -8.08
CA SER A 16 1.86 0.87 -8.01
C SER A 16 1.67 0.30 -6.60
N LEU A 17 2.07 1.03 -5.56
CA LEU A 17 1.90 0.62 -4.17
C LEU A 17 0.41 0.58 -3.76
N ARG A 18 -0.38 1.57 -4.16
CA ARG A 18 -1.83 1.62 -3.92
C ARG A 18 -2.55 0.47 -4.63
N ALA A 19 -2.14 0.13 -5.86
CA ALA A 19 -2.66 -1.02 -6.59
C ALA A 19 -2.35 -2.35 -5.86
N ALA A 20 -1.10 -2.54 -5.42
CA ALA A 20 -0.71 -3.71 -4.64
C ALA A 20 -1.47 -3.81 -3.31
N HIS A 21 -1.66 -2.69 -2.61
CA HIS A 21 -2.44 -2.64 -1.37
C HIS A 21 -3.90 -3.06 -1.61
N ARG A 22 -4.54 -2.56 -2.67
CA ARG A 22 -5.92 -2.97 -3.06
C ARG A 22 -5.99 -4.46 -3.41
N ALA A 23 -4.98 -5.00 -4.10
CA ALA A 23 -4.93 -6.42 -4.42
C ALA A 23 -4.85 -7.30 -3.16
N LEU A 24 -4.03 -6.90 -2.17
CA LEU A 24 -3.99 -7.58 -0.87
C LEU A 24 -5.33 -7.51 -0.14
N ASP A 25 -6.03 -6.38 -0.21
CA ASP A 25 -7.36 -6.25 0.39
C ASP A 25 -8.38 -7.20 -0.23
N ASN A 26 -8.41 -7.28 -1.56
CA ASN A 26 -9.27 -8.23 -2.26
C ASN A 26 -8.94 -9.68 -1.87
N ARG A 27 -7.65 -10.02 -1.75
CA ARG A 27 -7.23 -11.35 -1.32
C ARG A 27 -7.64 -11.67 0.12
N ILE A 28 -7.52 -10.70 1.04
CA ILE A 28 -7.99 -10.83 2.43
C ILE A 28 -9.50 -11.06 2.46
N ASN A 29 -10.27 -10.27 1.71
CA ASN A 29 -11.73 -10.41 1.66
C ASN A 29 -12.16 -11.76 1.08
N GLN A 30 -11.47 -12.23 0.04
CA GLN A 30 -11.70 -13.56 -0.51
C GLN A 30 -11.43 -14.65 0.53
N LEU A 31 -10.28 -14.60 1.21
CA LEU A 31 -9.93 -15.57 2.25
C LEU A 31 -10.94 -15.55 3.40
N LEU A 32 -11.40 -14.37 3.83
CA LEU A 32 -12.41 -14.21 4.88
C LEU A 32 -13.80 -14.72 4.47
N SER A 33 -14.09 -14.77 3.16
CA SER A 33 -15.33 -15.36 2.65
C SER A 33 -15.33 -16.89 2.64
N GLU A 34 -14.17 -17.51 2.84
CA GLU A 34 -14.05 -18.95 2.99
C GLU A 34 -14.60 -19.38 4.37
N GLY A 35 -15.31 -20.50 4.45
CA GLY A 35 -15.93 -20.96 5.70
C GLY A 35 -14.93 -21.35 6.81
N TYR A 36 -13.66 -21.58 6.44
CA TYR A 36 -12.56 -21.83 7.38
C TYR A 36 -11.28 -21.15 6.86
N PRO A 37 -11.11 -19.84 7.09
CA PRO A 37 -9.97 -19.10 6.59
C PRO A 37 -8.67 -19.58 7.25
N ASP A 38 -7.61 -19.75 6.46
CA ASP A 38 -6.27 -19.97 7.00
C ASP A 38 -5.82 -18.72 7.78
N GLN A 39 -5.80 -18.84 9.10
CA GLN A 39 -5.45 -17.74 10.00
C GLN A 39 -3.99 -17.31 9.82
N VAL A 40 -3.07 -18.22 9.48
CA VAL A 40 -1.65 -17.89 9.25
C VAL A 40 -1.50 -17.10 7.97
N GLU A 41 -2.17 -17.52 6.89
CA GLU A 41 -2.18 -16.76 5.63
C GLU A 41 -2.81 -15.38 5.84
N LEU A 42 -3.93 -15.30 6.57
CA LEU A 42 -4.60 -14.04 6.88
C LEU A 42 -3.69 -13.06 7.64
N GLN A 43 -2.97 -13.54 8.66
CA GLN A 43 -2.01 -12.72 9.42
C GLN A 43 -0.86 -12.24 8.53
N ARG A 44 -0.35 -13.12 7.65
CA ARG A 44 0.70 -12.76 6.69
C ARG A 44 0.24 -11.66 5.74
N LEU A 45 -0.96 -11.77 5.18
CA LEU A 45 -1.53 -10.79 4.26
C LEU A 45 -1.78 -9.45 4.96
N LYS A 46 -2.32 -9.45 6.18
CA LYS A 46 -2.51 -8.24 6.98
C LYS A 46 -1.19 -7.53 7.28
N LYS A 47 -0.14 -8.28 7.63
CA LYS A 47 1.21 -7.72 7.84
C LYS A 47 1.78 -7.08 6.57
N GLN A 48 1.63 -7.74 5.43
CA GLN A 48 2.05 -7.18 4.13
C GLN A 48 1.25 -5.91 3.78
N LYS A 49 -0.07 -5.92 4.01
CA LYS A 49 -0.94 -4.76 3.79
C LYS A 49 -0.50 -3.57 4.65
N LEU A 50 -0.20 -3.79 5.94
CA LEU A 50 0.30 -2.76 6.84
C LEU A 50 1.62 -2.16 6.32
N ALA A 51 2.59 -3.02 5.95
CA ALA A 51 3.87 -2.55 5.41
C ALA A 51 3.73 -1.73 4.12
N LEU A 52 2.79 -2.10 3.23
CA LEU A 52 2.48 -1.28 2.05
C LEU A 52 1.89 0.07 2.43
N ARG A 53 0.94 0.11 3.38
CA ARG A 53 0.35 1.35 3.87
C ARG A 53 1.40 2.27 4.46
N ASP A 54 2.31 1.75 5.28
CA ASP A 54 3.38 2.53 5.90
C ASP A 54 4.33 3.08 4.83
N ARG A 55 4.65 2.29 3.80
CA ARG A 55 5.50 2.72 2.68
C ARG A 55 4.82 3.78 1.80
N ILE A 56 3.51 3.68 1.59
CA ILE A 56 2.71 4.72 0.94
C ILE A 56 2.78 6.01 1.75
N GLY A 57 2.57 5.94 3.08
CA GLY A 57 2.64 7.10 3.96
C GLY A 57 3.99 7.79 3.92
N VAL A 58 5.10 7.04 3.95
CA VAL A 58 6.45 7.63 3.84
C VAL A 58 6.65 8.36 2.51
N LEU A 59 6.18 7.80 1.40
CA LEU A 59 6.29 8.43 0.08
C LEU A 59 5.35 9.64 -0.06
N GLU A 60 4.14 9.57 0.50
CA GLU A 60 3.19 10.67 0.52
C GLU A 60 3.71 11.84 1.38
N ASN A 61 4.33 11.55 2.53
CA ASN A 61 4.95 12.56 3.40
C ASN A 61 6.14 13.24 2.74
N GLY A 62 6.94 12.50 1.97
CA GLY A 62 8.03 13.09 1.18
C GLY A 62 7.53 13.98 0.04
N ARG A 63 6.32 13.71 -0.47
CA ARG A 63 5.65 14.50 -1.53
C ARG A 63 4.93 15.73 -0.98
N TYR A 64 4.38 15.61 0.23
CA TYR A 64 3.67 16.66 0.96
C TYR A 64 4.26 16.79 2.38
N PRO A 65 5.36 17.54 2.54
CA PRO A 65 6.03 17.69 3.83
C PRO A 65 5.20 18.37 4.94
N ASP A 66 3.92 18.70 4.70
CA ASP A 66 3.15 19.67 5.49
C ASP A 66 1.76 19.15 5.96
N ILE A 67 1.49 17.84 5.92
CA ILE A 67 0.15 17.27 6.26
C ILE A 67 0.18 16.41 7.55
N ILE A 68 1.36 16.16 8.14
CA ILE A 68 1.48 15.45 9.42
C ILE A 68 2.29 16.31 10.39
N ALA A 69 1.63 17.33 10.96
CA ALA A 69 2.03 18.07 12.15
C ALA A 69 0.99 17.84 13.26
#